data_AF-A0A2Z6LJN5-F1
#
_entry.id   AF-A0A2Z6LJN5-F1
#
_cell.length_a   1.000
_cell.length_b   1.000
_cell.length_c   1.000
_cell.angle_alpha   90.00
_cell.angle_beta   90.00
_cell.angle_gamma   90.00
#
_symmetry.space_group_name_H-M   'P 1'
#
loop_
_entity.id
_entity.type
_entity.pdbx_description
1 polymer ?
#
loop_
_entity_poly.entity_id
_entity_poly.type
_entity_poly.pdbx_seq_one_letter_code
_entity_poly.pdbx_strand_id
1 'polypeptide(L)'
;MRTPEQSQAIKISNVTFSNIYGTCIGEDAIVLDCAKIGCDNINLNQINITSIDPKKPASAKCNDAHGKATNIISPSGNCITN
;
A
#
# COMPACT_ATOMS: atom_id res chain seq x y z
N MET A 1 11.51 -5.79 -6.31
CA MET A 1 11.51 -6.06 -7.77
C MET A 1 11.50 -4.69 -8.47
N ARG A 2 12.24 -4.49 -9.56
CA ARG A 2 12.15 -3.23 -10.33
C ARG A 2 11.00 -3.36 -11.33
N THR A 3 10.09 -2.39 -11.31
CA THR A 3 8.92 -2.38 -12.20
C THR A 3 9.37 -2.06 -13.63
N PRO A 4 8.92 -2.82 -14.65
CA PRO A 4 9.25 -2.54 -16.03
C PRO A 4 8.70 -1.17 -16.46
N GLU A 5 9.38 -0.53 -17.40
CA GLU A 5 8.97 0.75 -17.95
C GLU A 5 7.68 0.58 -18.77
N GLN A 6 6.64 1.34 -18.43
CA GLN A 6 5.35 1.30 -19.10
C GLN A 6 5.18 2.58 -19.93
N SER A 7 5.19 2.46 -21.26
CA SER A 7 5.14 3.60 -22.19
C SER A 7 3.86 4.43 -22.12
N GLN A 8 2.79 3.87 -21.57
CA GLN A 8 1.50 4.53 -21.34
C GLN A 8 1.20 4.71 -19.84
N ALA A 9 2.24 4.72 -18.99
CA ALA A 9 2.06 4.90 -17.55
C ALA A 9 1.41 6.25 -17.25
N ILE A 10 0.43 6.23 -16.35
CA ILE A 10 -0.24 7.44 -15.85
C ILE A 10 0.38 7.80 -14.51
N LYS A 11 0.76 9.08 -14.36
CA LYS A 11 1.25 9.58 -13.08
C LYS A 11 0.09 9.73 -12.10
N ILE A 12 0.16 8.99 -10.99
CA ILE A 12 -0.76 9.11 -9.86
C ILE A 12 -0.08 9.91 -8.76
N SER A 13 -0.75 10.95 -8.27
CA SER A 13 -0.26 11.71 -7.13
C SER A 13 -1.36 12.33 -6.28
N ASN A 14 -1.02 12.69 -5.04
CA ASN A 14 -1.91 13.36 -4.06
C ASN A 14 -3.17 12.53 -3.71
N VAL A 15 -3.01 11.23 -3.51
CA VAL A 15 -4.11 10.31 -3.16
C VAL A 15 -4.10 10.02 -1.67
N THR A 16 -5.26 10.09 -1.02
CA THR A 16 -5.42 9.71 0.39
C THR A 16 -6.35 8.51 0.51
N PHE A 17 -5.86 7.45 1.15
CA PHE A 17 -6.65 6.31 1.61
C PHE A 17 -6.84 6.45 3.11
N SER A 18 -8.09 6.57 3.56
CA SER A 18 -8.37 6.79 4.98
C SER A 18 -9.56 6.03 5.52
N ASN A 19 -9.50 5.68 6.81
CA ASN A 19 -10.57 5.02 7.56
C ASN A 19 -11.00 3.68 6.95
N ILE A 20 -10.03 2.82 6.61
CA ILE A 20 -10.28 1.51 6.02
C ILE A 20 -10.09 0.44 7.10
N TYR A 21 -11.17 -0.28 7.39
CA TYR A 21 -11.24 -1.29 8.44
C TYR A 21 -11.86 -2.59 7.92
N GLY A 22 -11.35 -3.74 8.34
CA GLY A 22 -11.97 -5.02 8.01
C GLY A 22 -11.00 -6.18 8.05
N THR A 23 -11.33 -7.23 7.30
CA THR A 23 -10.52 -8.43 7.20
C THR A 23 -10.22 -8.81 5.75
N CYS A 24 -9.09 -9.50 5.53
CA CYS A 24 -8.70 -10.04 4.23
C CYS A 24 -8.55 -11.57 4.29
N ILE A 25 -8.82 -12.24 3.17
CA ILE A 25 -8.57 -13.68 2.97
C ILE A 25 -7.17 -13.90 2.37
N GLY A 26 -6.71 -12.97 1.54
CA GLY A 26 -5.38 -13.01 0.92
C GLY A 26 -4.26 -12.59 1.87
N GLU A 27 -3.03 -12.91 1.47
CA GLU A 27 -1.82 -12.55 2.24
C GLU A 27 -1.60 -11.03 2.23
N ASP A 28 -1.69 -10.38 1.07
CA ASP A 28 -1.53 -8.93 0.94
C ASP A 28 -2.86 -8.18 1.14
N ALA A 29 -2.97 -7.42 2.24
CA ALA A 29 -4.09 -6.54 2.53
C ALA A 29 -4.00 -5.18 1.83
N ILE A 30 -2.77 -4.71 1.56
CA ILE A 30 -2.52 -3.45 0.85
C ILE A 30 -1.57 -3.76 -0.31
N VAL A 31 -1.96 -3.38 -1.52
CA VAL A 31 -1.12 -3.51 -2.71
C VAL A 31 -1.07 -2.16 -3.43
N LEU A 32 0.09 -1.52 -3.41
CA LEU A 32 0.40 -0.31 -4.19
C LEU A 32 1.49 -0.66 -5.21
N ASP A 33 1.09 -1.12 -6.38
CA ASP A 33 2.03 -1.57 -7.42
C ASP A 33 2.17 -0.51 -8.52
N CYS A 34 3.02 0.48 -8.28
CA CYS A 34 3.20 1.61 -9.19
C CYS A 34 4.23 1.28 -10.28
N ALA A 35 3.99 1.79 -11.49
CA ALA A 35 4.97 1.76 -12.56
C ALA A 35 6.23 2.55 -12.17
N LYS A 36 7.31 2.39 -12.95
CA LYS A 36 8.61 3.07 -12.74
C LYS A 36 8.50 4.62 -12.67
N ILE A 37 7.45 5.22 -13.23
CA ILE A 37 7.17 6.66 -13.10
C ILE A 37 6.84 7.07 -11.64
N GLY A 38 6.49 6.09 -10.80
CA GLY A 38 6.20 6.23 -9.38
C GLY A 38 4.81 6.78 -9.08
N CYS A 39 4.27 6.42 -7.91
CA CYS A 39 3.14 7.14 -7.31
C CYS A 39 3.65 8.07 -6.22
N ASP A 40 3.29 9.36 -6.27
CA ASP A 40 3.85 10.35 -5.34
C ASP A 40 2.79 10.96 -4.42
N ASN A 41 3.20 11.35 -3.21
CA ASN A 41 2.32 11.95 -2.22
C ASN A 41 1.08 11.08 -1.92
N ILE A 42 1.31 9.78 -1.77
CA ILE A 42 0.29 8.83 -1.30
C ILE A 42 0.21 8.90 0.22
N ASN A 43 -0.98 9.13 0.75
CA ASN A 43 -1.23 9.22 2.18
C ASN A 43 -2.12 8.05 2.63
N LEU A 44 -1.56 7.15 3.44
CA LEU A 44 -2.32 6.10 4.12
C LEU A 44 -2.61 6.57 5.55
N ASN A 45 -3.87 6.70 5.93
CA ASN A 45 -4.24 7.16 7.26
C ASN A 45 -5.32 6.27 7.91
N GLN A 46 -5.15 5.86 9.16
CA GLN A 46 -6.19 5.11 9.90
C GLN A 46 -6.62 3.84 9.15
N ILE A 47 -5.66 2.96 8.86
CA ILE A 47 -5.90 1.67 8.20
C ILE A 47 -5.75 0.54 9.22
N ASN A 48 -6.73 -0.36 9.26
CA ASN A 48 -6.70 -1.58 10.07
C ASN A 48 -7.38 -2.74 9.32
N ILE A 49 -6.59 -3.47 8.53
CA ILE A 49 -7.04 -4.67 7.83
C ILE A 49 -6.27 -5.85 8.39
N THR A 50 -6.98 -6.84 8.94
CA THR A 50 -6.40 -8.04 9.53
C THR A 50 -6.69 -9.27 8.69
N SER A 51 -5.82 -10.28 8.73
CA SER A 51 -6.12 -11.55 8.07
C SER A 51 -7.17 -12.33 8.87
N ILE A 52 -8.04 -13.06 8.16
CA ILE A 52 -8.92 -14.04 8.81
C ILE A 52 -8.17 -15.29 9.28
N ASP A 53 -6.98 -15.54 8.74
CA ASP A 53 -6.11 -16.65 9.16
C ASP A 53 -5.08 -16.12 10.17
N PRO A 54 -5.19 -16.47 11.47
CA PRO A 54 -4.26 -15.99 12.49
C PRO A 54 -2.81 -16.49 12.28
N LYS A 55 -2.60 -17.52 11.45
CA LYS A 55 -1.26 -18.02 11.13
C LYS A 55 -0.60 -17.25 9.99
N LYS A 56 -1.38 -16.44 9.25
CA LYS A 56 -0.92 -15.64 8.11
C LYS A 56 -1.29 -14.18 8.33
N PRO A 57 -0.46 -13.41 9.06
CA PRO A 57 -0.71 -11.98 9.25
C PRO A 57 -0.85 -11.25 7.93
N ALA A 58 -1.72 -10.24 7.89
CA ALA A 58 -1.86 -9.39 6.72
C ALA A 58 -0.54 -8.66 6.41
N SER A 59 -0.16 -8.59 5.14
CA SER A 59 1.00 -7.84 4.65
C SER A 59 0.60 -6.63 3.78
N ALA A 60 1.56 -5.72 3.60
CA ALA A 60 1.48 -4.64 2.63
C ALA A 60 2.62 -4.79 1.61
N LYS A 61 2.28 -4.63 0.34
CA LYS A 61 3.22 -4.66 -0.77
C LYS A 61 3.17 -3.34 -1.53
N CYS A 62 4.31 -2.68 -1.65
CA CYS A 62 4.42 -1.35 -2.25
C CYS A 62 5.63 -1.33 -3.18
N ASN A 63 5.40 -0.99 -4.45
CA ASN A 63 6.42 -0.86 -5.50
C ASN A 63 6.35 0.57 -6.06
N ASP A 64 7.50 1.25 -6.10
CA ASP A 64 7.63 2.64 -6.59
C ASP A 64 6.55 3.61 -6.04
N ALA A 65 6.17 3.41 -4.76
CA ALA A 65 5.16 4.20 -4.07
C ALA A 65 5.80 5.09 -2.99
N HIS A 66 5.54 6.39 -3.11
CA HIS A 66 6.14 7.43 -2.29
C HIS A 66 5.08 8.25 -1.54
N GLY A 67 5.33 8.52 -0.26
CA GLY A 67 4.44 9.28 0.59
C GLY A 67 4.55 8.92 2.07
N LYS A 68 3.41 8.89 2.77
CA LYS A 68 3.38 8.76 4.22
C LYS A 68 2.28 7.81 4.67
N ALA A 69 2.54 7.12 5.78
CA ALA A 69 1.60 6.26 6.46
C ALA A 69 1.46 6.71 7.91
N THR A 70 0.24 7.11 8.31
CA THR A 70 -0.09 7.57 9.66
C THR A 70 -1.18 6.68 10.27
N ASN A 71 -1.05 6.34 11.55
CA ASN A 71 -2.05 5.55 12.29
C ASN A 71 -2.41 4.21 11.60
N ILE A 72 -1.43 3.48 11.09
CA ILE A 72 -1.63 2.12 10.56
C ILE A 72 -1.54 1.12 11.71
N ILE A 73 -2.64 0.42 11.97
CA ILE A 73 -2.70 -0.62 13.01
C ILE A 73 -2.33 -1.98 12.41
N SER A 74 -2.87 -2.29 11.23
CA SER A 74 -2.58 -3.51 10.46
C SER A 74 -2.87 -3.25 8.98
N PRO A 75 -2.07 -3.79 8.04
CA PRO A 75 -0.89 -4.65 8.21
C PRO A 75 0.32 -3.92 8.81
N SER A 76 1.13 -4.64 9.62
CA SER A 76 2.32 -4.06 10.27
C SER A 76 3.50 -3.98 9.30
N GLY A 77 3.97 -2.76 9.04
CA GLY A 77 5.14 -2.52 8.20
C GLY A 77 5.00 -1.24 7.40
N ASN A 78 6.04 -0.41 7.37
CA ASN A 78 6.05 0.75 6.49
C ASN A 78 6.40 0.29 5.08
N CYS A 79 5.39 0.12 4.21
CA CYS A 79 5.62 -0.25 2.81
C CYS A 79 5.87 0.98 1.92
N ILE A 80 5.41 2.16 2.33
CA ILE A 80 5.60 3.40 1.57
C ILE A 80 6.93 4.04 1.96
N THR A 81 7.65 4.51 0.95
CA THR A 81 8.91 5.26 1.13
C THR A 81 8.65 6.76 1.05
N ASN A 82 9.49 7.59 1.67
CA ASN A 82 9.37 9.05 1.58
C ASN A 82 10.32 9.62 0.53
#